data_AF-J3MH68-F1
#
_entry.id   AF-J3MH68-F1
#
_cell.length_a   1.000
_cell.length_b   1.000
_cell.length_c   1.000
_cell.angle_alpha   90.00
_cell.angle_beta   90.00
_cell.angle_gamma   90.00
#
_symmetry.space_group_name_H-M   'P 1'
#
loop_
_entity.id
_entity.type
_entity.pdbx_description
1 polymer ?
#
loop_
_entity_poly.entity_id
_entity_poly.type
_entity_poly.pdbx_seq_one_letter_code
_entity_poly.pdbx_strand_id
1 'polypeptide(L)'
;MAKFMAVWGVVMVAVVVWSAAMAAAGNFNEEFDITWGEGRGKILEKGQLLTLTLDRTSGSGFQSKHEYLYGKIDMQLRLVPGNSAGTVTAYYLSSQGAAHDEIDFEFLGNVTGEPYTLHTNVFTQGQGNREMQFRLWFDPTKDFHTYSILWNPKHIIFMVDDMPIRDFRNLEGKGIAFPKNQPMRLYSSLWNADDWATRGGREKTDWSRAPFVASYRGFHVDGCEASAEARYCATQGARCGNGDACKHSRSAAKSPDFTCLTKSQGPVPLPPADSCYYACKTSPPIGFDHALDSPGHL
;
A
#
# COMPACT_ATOMS: atom_id res chain seq x y z
N MET A 1 34.11 7.34 41.21
CA MET A 1 34.38 6.99 39.80
C MET A 1 33.60 5.76 39.31
N ALA A 2 33.41 4.71 40.12
CA ALA A 2 32.69 3.49 39.71
C ALA A 2 31.20 3.68 39.31
N LYS A 3 30.48 4.64 39.92
CA LYS A 3 29.06 4.90 39.60
C LYS A 3 28.84 5.61 38.26
N PHE A 4 29.85 6.31 37.72
CA PHE A 4 29.76 6.98 36.43
C PHE A 4 29.94 6.02 35.25
N MET A 5 30.72 4.95 35.41
CA MET A 5 30.94 3.96 34.35
C MET A 5 29.72 3.05 34.10
N ALA A 6 28.91 2.78 35.13
CA ALA A 6 27.72 1.94 35.01
C ALA A 6 26.59 2.59 34.19
N VAL A 7 26.42 3.92 34.30
CA VAL A 7 25.37 4.66 33.58
C VAL A 7 25.65 4.70 32.08
N TRP A 8 26.91 4.87 31.69
CA TRP A 8 27.32 4.86 30.27
C TRP A 8 27.27 3.47 29.64
N GLY A 9 27.54 2.41 30.43
CA GLY A 9 27.39 1.03 29.98
C GLY A 9 25.94 0.66 29.63
N VAL A 10 24.96 1.13 30.43
CA VAL A 10 23.53 0.88 30.18
C VAL A 10 23.02 1.68 28.96
N VAL A 11 23.48 2.93 28.78
CA VAL A 11 23.12 3.74 27.60
C VAL A 11 23.70 3.16 26.31
N MET A 12 24.95 2.67 26.33
CA MET A 12 25.56 2.01 25.17
C MET A 12 24.87 0.69 24.81
N VAL A 13 24.45 -0.11 25.80
CA VAL A 13 23.69 -1.35 25.53
C VAL A 13 22.28 -1.04 25.00
N ALA A 14 21.63 0.03 25.48
CA ALA A 14 20.33 0.47 24.96
C ALA A 14 20.41 0.98 23.51
N VAL A 15 21.50 1.66 23.13
CA VAL A 15 21.73 2.11 21.74
C VAL A 15 22.03 0.93 20.81
N VAL A 16 22.73 -0.09 21.28
CA VAL A 16 23.06 -1.30 20.48
C VAL A 16 21.86 -2.22 20.29
N VAL A 17 20.85 -2.19 21.17
CA VAL A 17 19.60 -2.99 21.01
C VAL A 17 18.57 -2.28 20.10
N TRP A 18 18.85 -1.05 19.66
CA TRP A 18 18.03 -0.31 18.69
C TRP A 18 18.59 -0.31 17.27
N SER A 19 19.50 -1.21 16.94
CA SER A 19 19.70 -1.63 15.55
C SER A 19 18.56 -2.58 15.18
N ALA A 20 17.36 -2.03 14.98
CA ALA A 20 16.33 -2.72 14.22
C ALA A 20 17.00 -3.17 12.92
N ALA A 21 16.95 -4.48 12.65
CA ALA A 21 17.41 -5.03 11.39
C ALA A 21 16.66 -4.27 10.29
N MET A 22 17.32 -3.33 9.63
CA MET A 22 16.79 -2.76 8.41
C MET A 22 16.77 -3.93 7.44
N ALA A 23 15.59 -4.51 7.24
CA ALA A 23 15.36 -5.41 6.13
C ALA A 23 15.93 -4.70 4.89
N ALA A 24 16.83 -5.35 4.18
CA ALA A 24 17.44 -4.75 3.00
C ALA A 24 16.29 -4.41 2.04
N ALA A 25 16.07 -3.12 1.80
CA ALA A 25 15.09 -2.66 0.82
C ALA A 25 15.43 -3.27 -0.55
N GLY A 26 14.41 -3.74 -1.26
CA GLY A 26 14.56 -4.28 -2.60
C GLY A 26 15.13 -3.23 -3.56
N ASN A 27 15.90 -3.68 -4.55
CA ASN A 27 16.43 -2.81 -5.59
C ASN A 27 15.42 -2.69 -6.73
N PHE A 28 14.97 -1.49 -7.08
CA PHE A 28 13.95 -1.31 -8.12
C PHE A 28 14.37 -1.88 -9.48
N ASN A 29 15.67 -1.90 -9.83
CA ASN A 29 16.14 -2.48 -11.10
C ASN A 29 15.94 -4.00 -11.15
N GLU A 30 15.95 -4.65 -9.99
CA GLU A 30 15.77 -6.10 -9.87
C GLU A 30 14.29 -6.46 -9.79
N GLU A 31 13.50 -5.65 -9.09
CA GLU A 31 12.14 -6.00 -8.68
C GLU A 31 11.04 -5.51 -9.65
N PHE A 32 11.30 -4.49 -10.47
CA PHE A 32 10.27 -3.84 -11.29
C PHE A 32 10.67 -3.59 -12.74
N ASP A 33 9.65 -3.54 -13.60
CA ASP A 33 9.73 -3.05 -14.97
C ASP A 33 8.90 -1.77 -15.11
N ILE A 34 9.44 -0.74 -15.78
CA ILE A 34 8.65 0.43 -16.19
C ILE A 34 7.79 0.00 -17.39
N THR A 35 6.47 0.02 -17.23
CA THR A 35 5.54 -0.53 -18.23
C THR A 35 5.11 0.50 -19.26
N TRP A 36 5.01 1.77 -18.89
CA TRP A 36 4.62 2.84 -19.80
C TRP A 36 5.17 4.22 -19.37
N GLY A 37 5.08 5.20 -20.28
CA GLY A 37 5.37 6.61 -20.00
C GLY A 37 6.58 7.21 -20.74
N GLU A 38 7.25 6.46 -21.61
CA GLU A 38 8.29 6.98 -22.52
C GLU A 38 9.42 7.76 -21.79
N GLY A 39 9.95 7.19 -20.70
CA GLY A 39 11.01 7.82 -19.89
C GLY A 39 10.50 8.70 -18.73
N ARG A 40 9.19 8.78 -18.51
CA ARG A 40 8.56 9.41 -17.34
C ARG A 40 8.61 8.56 -16.06
N GLY A 41 8.77 7.25 -16.21
CA GLY A 41 9.19 6.37 -15.12
C GLY A 41 10.72 6.28 -15.09
N LYS A 42 11.33 6.59 -13.95
CA LYS A 42 12.80 6.55 -13.78
C LYS A 42 13.19 5.82 -12.52
N ILE A 43 14.15 4.93 -12.63
CA ILE A 43 14.85 4.32 -11.52
C ILE A 43 16.18 5.06 -11.33
N LEU A 44 16.36 5.62 -10.13
CA LEU A 44 17.43 6.52 -9.75
C LEU A 44 18.21 5.94 -8.56
N GLU A 45 19.29 6.61 -8.17
CA GLU A 45 20.04 6.30 -6.94
C GLU A 45 20.46 4.82 -6.85
N LYS A 46 20.95 4.27 -7.98
CA LYS A 46 21.34 2.85 -8.11
C LYS A 46 20.22 1.87 -7.73
N GLY A 47 18.96 2.24 -7.99
CA GLY A 47 17.80 1.40 -7.73
C GLY A 47 17.16 1.58 -6.37
N GLN A 48 17.47 2.66 -5.64
CA GLN A 48 16.89 2.94 -4.33
C GLN A 48 15.72 3.94 -4.37
N LEU A 49 15.55 4.63 -5.51
CA LEU A 49 14.48 5.58 -5.73
C LEU A 49 13.84 5.31 -7.09
N LEU A 50 12.51 5.26 -7.14
CA LEU A 50 11.75 5.26 -8.39
C LEU A 50 10.87 6.52 -8.40
N THR A 51 10.81 7.22 -9.53
CA THR A 51 9.91 8.35 -9.73
C THR A 51 9.01 8.10 -10.93
N LEU A 52 7.72 8.42 -10.78
CA LEU A 52 6.76 8.51 -11.87
C LEU A 52 6.41 9.97 -12.09
N THR A 53 6.42 10.41 -13.35
CA THR A 53 6.00 11.76 -13.73
C THR A 53 4.77 11.75 -14.63
N LEU A 54 3.95 12.78 -14.52
CA LEU A 54 2.77 13.02 -15.35
C LEU A 54 2.82 14.44 -15.92
N ASP A 55 2.60 14.54 -17.23
CA ASP A 55 2.40 15.78 -17.96
C ASP A 55 1.25 15.61 -18.95
N ARG A 56 0.98 16.66 -19.73
CA ARG A 56 -0.15 16.68 -20.67
C ARG A 56 -0.06 15.61 -21.76
N THR A 57 1.14 15.12 -22.05
CA THR A 57 1.37 14.10 -23.08
C THR A 57 1.09 12.71 -22.54
N SER A 58 1.57 12.40 -21.33
CA SER A 58 1.44 11.05 -20.77
C SER A 58 1.69 11.05 -19.25
N GLY A 59 1.15 10.04 -18.58
CA GLY A 59 1.60 9.65 -17.25
C GLY A 59 2.74 8.63 -17.32
N SER A 60 2.83 7.80 -16.29
CA SER A 60 3.75 6.66 -16.27
C SER A 60 3.35 5.62 -15.24
N GLY A 61 3.94 4.42 -15.35
CA GLY A 61 3.68 3.33 -14.43
C GLY A 61 4.72 2.23 -14.51
N PHE A 62 4.69 1.37 -13.50
CA PHE A 62 5.56 0.23 -13.36
C PHE A 62 4.80 -0.98 -12.80
N GLN A 63 5.36 -2.16 -12.99
CA GLN A 63 4.85 -3.40 -12.41
C GLN A 63 5.99 -4.24 -11.81
N SER A 64 5.68 -5.07 -10.83
CA SER A 64 6.65 -6.05 -10.32
C SER A 64 6.95 -7.10 -11.38
N LYS A 65 8.20 -7.58 -11.41
CA LYS A 65 8.59 -8.70 -12.27
C LYS A 65 7.97 -10.02 -11.83
N HIS A 66 7.77 -10.15 -10.53
CA HIS A 66 7.22 -11.33 -9.87
C HIS A 66 5.73 -11.17 -9.57
N GLU A 67 5.03 -12.30 -9.53
CA GLU A 67 3.64 -12.43 -9.08
C GLU A 67 3.61 -13.08 -7.72
N TYR A 68 2.64 -12.68 -6.91
CA TYR A 68 2.51 -13.13 -5.53
C TYR A 68 1.11 -13.69 -5.29
N LEU A 69 1.03 -14.76 -4.50
CA LEU A 69 -0.23 -15.27 -3.96
C LEU A 69 -0.14 -15.27 -2.44
N TYR A 70 -0.66 -14.21 -1.82
CA TYR A 70 -0.45 -13.83 -0.42
C TYR A 70 0.94 -13.25 -0.12
N GLY A 71 0.99 -12.39 0.91
CA GLY A 71 2.20 -11.75 1.42
C GLY A 71 1.91 -10.46 2.18
N LYS A 72 2.95 -9.88 2.78
CA LYS A 72 2.98 -8.47 3.19
C LYS A 72 3.87 -7.72 2.19
N ILE A 73 3.31 -6.69 1.56
CA ILE A 73 4.01 -5.86 0.59
C ILE A 73 4.01 -4.42 1.07
N ASP A 74 5.21 -3.89 1.31
CA ASP A 74 5.47 -2.56 1.83
C ASP A 74 6.11 -1.71 0.72
N MET A 75 5.63 -0.48 0.56
CA MET A 75 6.25 0.53 -0.28
C MET A 75 6.19 1.88 0.41
N GLN A 76 7.29 2.62 0.39
CA GLN A 76 7.28 4.01 0.85
C GLN A 76 6.96 4.95 -0.30
N LEU A 77 5.92 5.76 -0.14
CA LEU A 77 5.48 6.72 -1.16
C LEU A 77 5.59 8.14 -0.62
N ARG A 78 6.03 9.07 -1.48
CA ARG A 78 5.85 10.51 -1.31
C ARG A 78 5.06 11.05 -2.50
N LEU A 79 3.91 11.65 -2.19
CA LEU A 79 2.93 12.07 -3.20
C LEU A 79 3.28 13.42 -3.84
N VAL A 80 2.54 13.76 -4.91
CA VAL A 80 2.72 14.98 -5.69
C VAL A 80 2.51 16.22 -4.80
N PRO A 81 3.51 17.11 -4.65
CA PRO A 81 3.36 18.32 -3.85
C PRO A 81 2.61 19.43 -4.60
N GLY A 82 2.11 20.41 -3.86
CA GLY A 82 1.48 21.60 -4.44
C GLY A 82 0.06 21.33 -4.94
N ASN A 83 -0.26 21.85 -6.12
CA ASN A 83 -1.55 21.58 -6.76
C ASN A 83 -1.46 20.26 -7.53
N SER A 84 -2.18 19.25 -7.06
CA SER A 84 -2.26 17.92 -7.65
C SER A 84 -3.70 17.55 -8.03
N ALA A 85 -4.60 18.52 -8.10
CA ALA A 85 -5.99 18.30 -8.50
C ALA A 85 -6.06 17.55 -9.84
N GLY A 86 -7.01 16.62 -9.95
CA GLY A 86 -7.21 15.76 -11.12
C GLY A 86 -6.20 14.62 -11.26
N THR A 87 -5.13 14.57 -10.46
CA THR A 87 -4.15 13.46 -10.52
C THR A 87 -4.52 12.31 -9.59
N VAL A 88 -4.21 11.09 -10.00
CA VAL A 88 -4.29 9.88 -9.19
C VAL A 88 -2.94 9.19 -9.18
N THR A 89 -2.38 9.00 -7.98
CA THR A 89 -1.27 8.05 -7.77
C THR A 89 -1.88 6.73 -7.32
N ALA A 90 -1.74 5.65 -8.08
CA ALA A 90 -2.24 4.33 -7.72
C ALA A 90 -1.09 3.43 -7.26
N TYR A 91 -1.36 2.57 -6.27
CA TYR A 91 -0.48 1.53 -5.78
C TYR A 91 -1.33 0.32 -5.43
N TYR A 92 -1.24 -0.74 -6.21
CA TYR A 92 -2.24 -1.80 -6.19
C TYR A 92 -1.68 -3.16 -6.57
N LEU A 93 -2.39 -4.21 -6.18
CA LEU A 93 -2.16 -5.57 -6.66
C LEU A 93 -3.27 -5.93 -7.63
N SER A 94 -2.96 -6.54 -8.78
CA SER A 94 -3.98 -7.01 -9.72
C SER A 94 -3.57 -8.32 -10.38
N SER A 95 -4.53 -9.23 -10.58
CA SER A 95 -4.35 -10.42 -11.41
C SER A 95 -4.71 -10.12 -12.87
N GLN A 96 -4.36 -11.02 -13.78
CA GLN A 96 -4.61 -10.81 -15.20
C GLN A 96 -6.03 -11.24 -15.60
N GLY A 97 -6.61 -10.53 -16.59
CA GLY A 97 -7.84 -10.93 -17.27
C GLY A 97 -9.12 -10.23 -16.78
N ALA A 98 -10.24 -10.51 -17.46
CA ALA A 98 -11.50 -9.82 -17.21
C ALA A 98 -12.10 -10.13 -15.82
N ALA A 99 -11.84 -11.33 -15.29
CA ALA A 99 -12.28 -11.74 -13.96
C ALA A 99 -11.16 -11.58 -12.92
N HIS A 100 -10.39 -10.49 -13.01
CA HIS A 100 -9.26 -10.25 -12.12
C HIS A 100 -9.71 -10.05 -10.67
N ASP A 101 -8.81 -10.38 -9.76
CA ASP A 101 -8.86 -9.88 -8.38
C ASP A 101 -7.91 -8.69 -8.28
N GLU A 102 -8.25 -7.68 -7.48
CA GLU A 102 -7.44 -6.47 -7.32
C GLU A 102 -7.61 -5.84 -5.93
N ILE A 103 -6.54 -5.18 -5.44
CA ILE A 103 -6.45 -4.59 -4.10
C ILE A 103 -5.77 -3.22 -4.22
N ASP A 104 -6.50 -2.15 -3.93
CA ASP A 104 -6.10 -0.81 -4.34
C ASP A 104 -5.78 0.13 -3.19
N PHE A 105 -4.69 0.88 -3.34
CA PHE A 105 -4.57 2.23 -2.81
C PHE A 105 -4.59 3.22 -3.97
N GLU A 106 -5.46 4.22 -3.89
CA GLU A 106 -5.50 5.33 -4.84
C GLU A 106 -5.44 6.66 -4.08
N PHE A 107 -4.44 7.47 -4.38
CA PHE A 107 -4.26 8.78 -3.77
C PHE A 107 -4.77 9.85 -4.70
N LEU A 108 -5.92 10.42 -4.33
CA LEU A 108 -6.57 11.46 -5.12
C LEU A 108 -5.99 12.81 -4.73
N GLY A 109 -5.34 13.45 -5.70
CA GLY A 109 -4.75 14.77 -5.53
C GLY A 109 -5.80 15.86 -5.31
N ASN A 110 -5.33 17.03 -4.90
CA ASN A 110 -6.19 18.14 -4.54
C ASN A 110 -5.53 19.49 -4.87
N VAL A 111 -6.32 20.56 -4.81
CA VAL A 111 -5.78 21.92 -4.95
C VAL A 111 -4.83 22.25 -3.80
N THR A 112 -3.87 23.15 -4.03
CA THR A 112 -2.88 23.53 -3.03
C THR A 112 -3.53 23.92 -1.70
N GLY A 113 -3.07 23.30 -0.60
CA GLY A 113 -3.55 23.59 0.76
C GLY A 113 -4.72 22.73 1.22
N GLU A 114 -5.37 21.99 0.31
CA GLU A 114 -6.42 21.04 0.66
C GLU A 114 -5.87 19.62 0.81
N PRO A 115 -6.45 18.78 1.70
CA PRO A 115 -5.90 17.47 2.00
C PRO A 115 -6.09 16.48 0.83
N TYR A 116 -5.16 15.56 0.70
CA TYR A 116 -5.31 14.36 -0.13
C TYR A 116 -6.47 13.48 0.36
N THR A 117 -7.07 12.70 -0.55
CA THR A 117 -7.98 11.61 -0.18
C THR A 117 -7.33 10.28 -0.53
N LEU A 118 -7.26 9.37 0.43
CA LEU A 118 -6.83 8.00 0.18
C LEU A 118 -8.05 7.11 -0.05
N HIS A 119 -8.16 6.51 -1.23
CA HIS A 119 -9.14 5.51 -1.57
C HIS A 119 -8.54 4.12 -1.41
N THR A 120 -9.36 3.19 -0.94
CA THR A 120 -9.05 1.76 -1.00
C THR A 120 -10.19 1.03 -1.68
N ASN A 121 -9.87 0.01 -2.46
CA ASN A 121 -10.87 -0.86 -3.08
C ASN A 121 -10.39 -2.32 -3.09
N VAL A 122 -11.34 -3.23 -3.29
CA VAL A 122 -11.05 -4.66 -3.46
C VAL A 122 -11.97 -5.19 -4.54
N PHE A 123 -11.38 -5.67 -5.63
CA PHE A 123 -12.07 -6.40 -6.69
C PHE A 123 -11.93 -7.90 -6.46
N THR A 124 -13.01 -8.61 -6.77
CA THR A 124 -13.05 -10.07 -6.77
C THR A 124 -13.75 -10.52 -8.03
N GLN A 125 -13.09 -11.31 -8.86
CA GLN A 125 -13.66 -11.82 -10.12
C GLN A 125 -14.20 -10.71 -11.03
N GLY A 126 -13.47 -9.60 -11.14
CA GLY A 126 -13.82 -8.42 -11.92
C GLY A 126 -14.88 -7.51 -11.27
N GLN A 127 -15.33 -7.83 -10.05
CA GLN A 127 -16.35 -7.05 -9.36
C GLN A 127 -15.74 -6.25 -8.21
N GLY A 128 -15.75 -4.91 -8.34
CA GLY A 128 -15.31 -3.94 -7.33
C GLY A 128 -16.49 -3.34 -6.55
N ASN A 129 -16.61 -2.01 -6.55
CA ASN A 129 -17.62 -1.22 -5.82
C ASN A 129 -17.55 -1.41 -4.29
N ARG A 130 -16.33 -1.48 -3.76
CA ARG A 130 -16.05 -1.65 -2.32
C ARG A 130 -15.15 -0.52 -1.82
N GLU A 131 -15.36 0.69 -2.33
CA GLU A 131 -14.54 1.84 -2.04
C GLU A 131 -14.67 2.26 -0.57
N MET A 132 -13.55 2.61 0.05
CA MET A 132 -13.51 3.32 1.33
C MET A 132 -12.53 4.48 1.20
N GLN A 133 -12.93 5.66 1.70
CA GLN A 133 -12.13 6.88 1.61
C GLN A 133 -11.65 7.33 2.99
N PHE A 134 -10.41 7.81 3.04
CA PHE A 134 -9.76 8.25 4.27
C PHE A 134 -9.04 9.59 4.07
N ARG A 135 -8.91 10.34 5.16
CA ARG A 135 -7.94 11.44 5.28
C ARG A 135 -6.74 10.93 6.07
N LEU A 136 -5.55 11.35 5.67
CA LEU A 136 -4.32 11.03 6.37
C LEU A 136 -4.10 12.03 7.52
N TRP A 137 -3.49 11.56 8.61
CA TRP A 137 -3.16 12.36 9.79
C TRP A 137 -1.81 13.11 9.65
N PHE A 138 -1.31 13.20 8.43
CA PHE A 138 -0.06 13.87 8.03
C PHE A 138 -0.19 14.40 6.59
N ASP A 139 0.74 15.25 6.17
CA ASP A 139 0.86 15.70 4.79
C ASP A 139 1.71 14.69 3.97
N PRO A 140 1.10 13.87 3.10
CA PRO A 140 1.79 12.79 2.38
C PRO A 140 2.73 13.29 1.28
N THR A 141 2.84 14.62 1.09
CA THR A 141 3.72 15.25 0.09
C THR A 141 5.07 15.66 0.68
N LYS A 142 5.19 15.72 2.02
CA LYS A 142 6.37 16.27 2.71
C LYS A 142 7.47 15.24 2.94
N ASP A 143 7.10 14.02 3.27
CA ASP A 143 8.04 12.92 3.49
C ASP A 143 7.46 11.62 2.92
N PHE A 144 8.29 10.59 2.90
CA PHE A 144 7.88 9.24 2.55
C PHE A 144 7.16 8.57 3.72
N HIS A 145 6.01 7.98 3.43
CA HIS A 145 5.23 7.17 4.37
C HIS A 145 5.07 5.75 3.82
N THR A 146 5.01 4.76 4.71
CA THR A 146 4.89 3.35 4.32
C THR A 146 3.43 3.00 4.10
N TYR A 147 3.11 2.49 2.91
CA TYR A 147 1.80 1.96 2.57
C TYR A 147 1.92 0.46 2.33
N SER A 148 1.13 -0.31 3.08
CA SER A 148 1.30 -1.75 3.17
C SER A 148 0.01 -2.49 2.88
N ILE A 149 0.11 -3.58 2.12
CA ILE A 149 -0.96 -4.55 1.93
C ILE A 149 -0.51 -5.85 2.59
N LEU A 150 -1.19 -6.27 3.66
CA LEU A 150 -1.09 -7.62 4.20
C LEU A 150 -2.24 -8.45 3.65
N TRP A 151 -1.94 -9.37 2.75
CA TRP A 151 -2.90 -10.26 2.13
C TRP A 151 -2.58 -11.71 2.48
N ASN A 152 -3.53 -12.38 3.12
CA ASN A 152 -3.43 -13.79 3.47
C ASN A 152 -4.80 -14.47 3.30
N PRO A 153 -4.91 -15.80 3.48
CA PRO A 153 -6.18 -16.51 3.25
C PRO A 153 -7.37 -16.06 4.12
N LYS A 154 -7.11 -15.31 5.19
CA LYS A 154 -8.12 -14.85 6.14
C LYS A 154 -8.47 -13.36 5.96
N HIS A 155 -7.50 -12.52 5.61
CA HIS A 155 -7.64 -11.06 5.62
C HIS A 155 -6.82 -10.39 4.52
N ILE A 156 -7.34 -9.28 4.02
CA ILE A 156 -6.58 -8.21 3.38
C ILE A 156 -6.61 -7.02 4.33
N ILE A 157 -5.45 -6.60 4.83
CA ILE A 157 -5.32 -5.45 5.72
C ILE A 157 -4.51 -4.37 5.01
N PHE A 158 -5.13 -3.20 4.87
CA PHE A 158 -4.49 -1.97 4.38
C PHE A 158 -3.91 -1.23 5.57
N MET A 159 -2.63 -0.86 5.51
CA MET A 159 -1.95 -0.14 6.58
C MET A 159 -1.22 1.09 6.05
N VAL A 160 -1.13 2.11 6.89
CA VAL A 160 -0.32 3.31 6.68
C VAL A 160 0.56 3.49 7.90
N ASP A 161 1.88 3.51 7.71
CA ASP A 161 2.88 3.53 8.78
C ASP A 161 2.61 2.47 9.88
N ASP A 162 2.39 1.23 9.45
CA ASP A 162 2.02 0.07 10.29
C ASP A 162 0.67 0.19 11.04
N MET A 163 -0.09 1.27 10.83
CA MET A 163 -1.44 1.43 11.39
C MET A 163 -2.50 0.88 10.42
N PRO A 164 -3.29 -0.14 10.80
CA PRO A 164 -4.35 -0.66 9.94
C PRO A 164 -5.49 0.35 9.79
N ILE A 165 -5.85 0.66 8.54
CA ILE A 165 -6.96 1.57 8.21
C ILE A 165 -8.20 0.82 7.71
N ARG A 166 -8.02 -0.41 7.20
CA ARG A 166 -9.11 -1.26 6.67
C ARG A 166 -8.75 -2.74 6.79
N ASP A 167 -9.72 -3.56 7.22
CA ASP A 167 -9.66 -5.03 7.27
C ASP A 167 -10.78 -5.61 6.39
N PHE A 168 -10.42 -6.18 5.23
CA PHE A 168 -11.32 -6.93 4.37
C PHE A 168 -11.16 -8.43 4.66
N ARG A 169 -12.13 -8.99 5.40
CA ARG A 169 -12.10 -10.37 5.86
C ARG A 169 -12.56 -11.33 4.77
N ASN A 170 -11.94 -12.51 4.71
CA ASN A 170 -12.46 -13.62 3.95
C ASN A 170 -13.80 -14.08 4.56
N LEU A 171 -14.89 -13.77 3.85
CA LEU A 171 -16.26 -14.14 4.20
C LEU A 171 -16.88 -15.03 3.13
N GLU A 172 -16.08 -15.86 2.46
CA GLU A 172 -16.57 -16.80 1.46
C GLU A 172 -17.64 -17.75 2.01
N GLY A 173 -17.52 -18.14 3.28
CA GLY A 173 -18.55 -18.91 3.98
C GLY A 173 -19.90 -18.19 4.12
N LYS A 174 -19.96 -16.89 3.80
CA LYS A 174 -21.18 -16.06 3.72
C LYS A 174 -21.48 -15.59 2.29
N GLY A 175 -20.84 -16.17 1.29
CA GLY A 175 -21.07 -15.86 -0.12
C GLY A 175 -20.38 -14.59 -0.65
N ILE A 176 -19.47 -13.99 0.13
CA ILE A 176 -18.66 -12.85 -0.32
C ILE A 176 -17.33 -13.39 -0.84
N ALA A 177 -17.10 -13.24 -2.15
CA ALA A 177 -15.86 -13.68 -2.78
C ALA A 177 -14.63 -13.00 -2.15
N PHE A 178 -13.46 -13.66 -2.28
CA PHE A 178 -12.20 -13.18 -1.73
C PHE A 178 -11.03 -13.51 -2.68
N PRO A 179 -10.05 -12.61 -2.88
CA PRO A 179 -8.85 -12.90 -3.67
C PRO A 179 -8.03 -14.03 -3.05
N LYS A 180 -8.09 -15.23 -3.63
CA LYS A 180 -7.50 -16.44 -2.99
C LYS A 180 -6.71 -17.37 -3.88
N ASN A 181 -6.90 -17.29 -5.19
CA ASN A 181 -6.38 -18.28 -6.15
C ASN A 181 -5.92 -17.65 -7.47
N GLN A 182 -5.79 -16.33 -7.50
CA GLN A 182 -5.22 -15.59 -8.62
C GLN A 182 -3.97 -14.86 -8.11
N PRO A 183 -2.77 -15.30 -8.52
CA PRO A 183 -1.54 -14.57 -8.27
C PRO A 183 -1.64 -13.16 -8.87
N MET A 184 -1.12 -12.18 -8.15
CA MET A 184 -1.19 -10.77 -8.52
C MET A 184 0.21 -10.16 -8.64
N ARG A 185 0.37 -9.28 -9.62
CA ARG A 185 1.54 -8.38 -9.67
C ARG A 185 1.22 -7.13 -8.87
N LEU A 186 2.27 -6.54 -8.32
CA LEU A 186 2.23 -5.19 -7.81
C LEU A 186 2.32 -4.22 -8.98
N TYR A 187 1.49 -3.19 -8.96
CA TYR A 187 1.46 -2.11 -9.91
C TYR A 187 1.52 -0.77 -9.20
N SER A 188 2.03 0.22 -9.92
CA SER A 188 1.81 1.61 -9.55
C SER A 188 1.82 2.50 -10.78
N SER A 189 1.00 3.53 -10.75
CA SER A 189 0.84 4.46 -11.86
C SER A 189 0.56 5.88 -11.35
N LEU A 190 0.87 6.86 -12.19
CA LEU A 190 0.48 8.25 -12.00
C LEU A 190 -0.22 8.73 -13.28
N TRP A 191 -1.49 9.12 -13.16
CA TRP A 191 -2.34 9.45 -14.30
C TRP A 191 -3.37 10.53 -13.96
N ASN A 192 -4.00 11.11 -15.00
CA ASN A 192 -5.07 12.10 -14.86
C ASN A 192 -6.42 11.37 -14.81
N ALA A 193 -7.22 11.69 -13.79
CA ALA A 193 -8.58 11.19 -13.62
C ALA A 193 -9.54 12.36 -13.34
N ASP A 194 -9.47 13.38 -14.19
CA ASP A 194 -10.20 14.64 -14.10
C ASP A 194 -11.71 14.48 -13.90
N ASP A 195 -12.29 13.38 -14.39
CA ASP A 195 -13.73 13.15 -14.34
C ASP A 195 -14.25 12.79 -12.94
N TRP A 196 -13.38 12.40 -12.00
CA TRP A 196 -13.82 11.97 -10.68
C TRP A 196 -12.88 12.27 -9.52
N ALA A 197 -11.55 12.36 -9.73
CA ALA A 197 -10.57 12.35 -8.64
C ALA A 197 -10.76 13.47 -7.61
N THR A 198 -10.83 14.72 -8.05
CA THR A 198 -10.85 15.86 -7.13
C THR A 198 -12.25 16.47 -7.04
N ARG A 199 -12.84 16.39 -5.84
CA ARG A 199 -14.20 16.86 -5.55
C ARG A 199 -15.26 16.27 -6.49
N GLY A 200 -15.13 14.99 -6.82
CA GLY A 200 -16.02 14.30 -7.75
C GLY A 200 -15.91 14.86 -9.18
N GLY A 201 -14.69 15.19 -9.60
CA GLY A 201 -14.38 15.68 -10.94
C GLY A 201 -14.66 17.16 -11.21
N ARG A 202 -14.92 17.96 -10.17
CA ARG A 202 -15.16 19.41 -10.32
C ARG A 202 -13.88 20.21 -10.52
N GLU A 203 -12.80 19.80 -9.87
CA GLU A 203 -11.49 20.43 -10.04
C GLU A 203 -10.69 19.59 -11.04
N LYS A 204 -10.16 20.26 -12.06
CA LYS A 204 -9.42 19.64 -13.17
C LYS A 204 -7.92 19.85 -13.01
N THR A 205 -7.14 19.03 -13.68
CA THR A 205 -5.69 19.11 -13.70
C THR A 205 -5.23 20.43 -14.33
N ASP A 206 -4.54 21.26 -13.54
CA ASP A 206 -3.85 22.46 -14.04
C ASP A 206 -2.50 22.04 -14.66
N TRP A 207 -2.52 21.76 -15.96
CA TRP A 207 -1.32 21.33 -16.70
C TRP A 207 -0.17 22.35 -16.71
N SER A 208 -0.40 23.62 -16.33
CA SER A 208 0.69 24.59 -16.14
C SER A 208 1.57 24.26 -14.93
N ARG A 209 1.12 23.33 -14.06
CA ARG A 209 1.86 22.81 -12.89
C ARG A 209 2.63 21.54 -13.18
N ALA A 210 2.51 20.99 -14.39
CA ALA A 210 3.29 19.82 -14.80
C ALA A 210 4.81 20.14 -14.83
N PRO A 211 5.69 19.14 -14.61
CA PRO A 211 5.35 17.75 -14.34
C PRO A 211 4.91 17.50 -12.89
N PHE A 212 3.87 16.69 -12.73
CA PHE A 212 3.50 16.12 -11.44
C PHE A 212 4.40 14.91 -11.15
N VAL A 213 4.90 14.76 -9.92
CA VAL A 213 5.90 13.73 -9.60
C VAL A 213 5.50 12.99 -8.32
N ALA A 214 5.35 11.67 -8.43
CA ALA A 214 5.24 10.75 -7.30
C ALA A 214 6.56 9.99 -7.14
N SER A 215 7.01 9.79 -5.90
CA SER A 215 8.28 9.12 -5.59
C SER A 215 8.06 7.88 -4.74
N TYR A 216 8.85 6.84 -5.00
CA TYR A 216 8.75 5.53 -4.38
C TYR A 216 10.12 5.07 -3.89
N ARG A 217 10.18 4.49 -2.69
CA ARG A 217 11.38 3.86 -2.15
C ARG A 217 11.04 2.73 -1.18
N GLY A 218 12.06 2.04 -0.68
CA GLY A 218 11.89 1.12 0.44
C GLY A 218 10.95 -0.05 0.15
N PHE A 219 10.90 -0.53 -1.10
CA PHE A 219 10.11 -1.70 -1.45
C PHE A 219 10.56 -2.90 -0.62
N HIS A 220 9.61 -3.58 0.01
CA HIS A 220 9.86 -4.82 0.73
C HIS A 220 8.68 -5.76 0.55
N VAL A 221 8.96 -7.04 0.33
CA VAL A 221 7.95 -8.07 0.19
C VAL A 221 8.35 -9.30 1.00
N ASP A 222 7.47 -9.71 1.90
CA ASP A 222 7.44 -11.03 2.51
C ASP A 222 6.21 -11.76 1.94
N GLY A 223 6.38 -12.35 0.77
CA GLY A 223 5.29 -12.89 -0.03
C GLY A 223 5.62 -14.23 -0.67
N CYS A 224 4.58 -14.94 -1.09
CA CYS A 224 4.71 -16.20 -1.78
C CYS A 224 4.75 -15.97 -3.28
N GLU A 225 5.95 -15.95 -3.85
CA GLU A 225 6.13 -15.88 -5.29
C GLU A 225 5.47 -17.10 -5.95
N ALA A 226 4.64 -16.85 -6.96
CA ALA A 226 3.84 -17.87 -7.63
C ALA A 226 3.77 -17.59 -9.14
N SER A 227 3.71 -18.64 -9.97
CA SER A 227 3.45 -18.47 -11.41
C SER A 227 2.00 -18.06 -11.64
N ALA A 228 1.69 -17.42 -12.76
CA ALA A 228 0.34 -16.95 -13.10
C ALA A 228 -0.74 -18.05 -13.06
N GLU A 229 -0.36 -19.30 -13.31
CA GLU A 229 -1.26 -20.46 -13.30
C GLU A 229 -1.47 -21.06 -11.91
N ALA A 230 -0.66 -20.66 -10.93
CA ALA A 230 -0.73 -21.19 -9.58
C ALA A 230 -2.07 -20.84 -8.93
N ARG A 231 -2.67 -21.80 -8.24
CA ARG A 231 -3.95 -21.64 -7.53
C ARG A 231 -3.82 -21.70 -6.01
N TYR A 232 -2.63 -22.01 -5.53
CA TYR A 232 -2.27 -22.08 -4.13
C TYR A 232 -0.80 -21.71 -3.96
N CYS A 233 -0.45 -21.24 -2.77
CA CYS A 233 0.93 -20.92 -2.45
C CYS A 233 1.61 -22.21 -1.95
N ALA A 234 2.69 -22.64 -2.60
CA ALA A 234 3.35 -23.92 -2.28
C ALA A 234 3.95 -23.95 -0.87
N THR A 235 4.29 -22.79 -0.30
CA THR A 235 4.81 -22.66 1.07
C THR A 235 3.72 -22.41 2.12
N GLN A 236 2.45 -22.39 1.72
CA GLN A 236 1.33 -22.16 2.62
C GLN A 236 1.24 -23.28 3.67
N GLY A 237 1.53 -22.97 4.93
CA GLY A 237 1.55 -23.94 6.02
C GLY A 237 2.92 -24.60 6.28
N ALA A 238 3.95 -24.26 5.52
CA ALA A 238 5.33 -24.62 5.87
C ALA A 238 5.74 -23.90 7.16
N ARG A 239 5.88 -24.65 8.26
CA ARG A 239 6.51 -24.11 9.47
C ARG A 239 7.98 -23.90 9.16
N CYS A 240 8.50 -22.69 9.38
CA CYS A 240 9.94 -22.47 9.46
C CYS A 240 10.48 -23.41 10.55
N GLY A 241 11.17 -24.49 10.16
CA GLY A 241 11.79 -25.39 11.11
C GLY A 241 12.81 -24.62 11.96
N ASN A 242 12.92 -24.97 13.24
CA ASN A 242 13.97 -24.45 14.11
C ASN A 242 15.33 -24.73 13.44
N GLY A 243 15.96 -23.70 12.86
CA GLY A 243 17.35 -23.74 12.43
C GLY A 243 17.64 -23.58 10.93
N ASP A 244 16.65 -23.68 10.05
CA ASP A 244 16.87 -23.49 8.61
C ASP A 244 15.98 -22.37 8.08
N ALA A 245 16.62 -21.26 7.68
CA ALA A 245 15.97 -20.17 6.97
C ALA A 245 15.17 -20.73 5.79
N CYS A 246 13.92 -20.28 5.62
CA CYS A 246 13.13 -20.58 4.43
C CYS A 246 13.94 -20.19 3.19
N LYS A 247 14.56 -21.17 2.51
CA LYS A 247 15.49 -20.95 1.40
C LYS A 247 14.83 -20.39 0.12
N HIS A 248 13.56 -19.99 0.19
CA HIS A 248 12.82 -19.36 -0.91
C HIS A 248 12.12 -18.06 -0.52
N SER A 249 12.17 -17.62 0.75
CA SER A 249 11.76 -16.27 1.15
C SER A 249 13.01 -15.40 1.21
N ARG A 250 13.15 -14.41 0.31
CA ARG A 250 14.21 -13.41 0.44
C ARG A 250 13.92 -12.59 1.70
N SER A 251 14.67 -12.88 2.76
CA SER A 251 14.62 -12.29 4.10
C SER A 251 13.50 -12.78 5.02
N ALA A 252 13.93 -13.43 6.11
CA ALA A 252 13.09 -13.80 7.22
C ALA A 252 12.91 -12.59 8.15
N ALA A 253 11.81 -11.86 7.99
CA ALA A 253 11.18 -11.17 9.10
C ALA A 253 10.00 -12.04 9.54
N LYS A 254 9.92 -12.36 10.83
CA LYS A 254 8.74 -13.06 11.36
C LYS A 254 7.53 -12.18 11.08
N SER A 255 6.63 -12.62 10.22
CA SER A 255 5.26 -12.09 10.14
C SER A 255 4.73 -11.98 11.58
N PRO A 256 4.32 -10.79 12.06
CA PRO A 256 3.66 -10.69 13.34
C PRO A 256 2.36 -11.49 13.20
N ASP A 257 2.29 -12.59 13.94
CA ASP A 257 1.07 -13.35 14.09
C ASP A 257 0.06 -12.45 14.82
N PHE A 258 -0.77 -11.71 14.07
CA PHE A 258 -1.82 -10.86 14.64
C PHE A 258 -2.97 -11.68 15.26
N THR A 259 -2.83 -13.01 15.37
CA THR A 259 -3.77 -13.85 16.11
C THR A 259 -3.53 -13.83 17.61
N CYS A 260 -3.52 -12.65 18.25
CA CYS A 260 -3.91 -12.42 19.66
C CYS A 260 -3.60 -10.97 20.10
N LEU A 261 -4.56 -10.04 19.92
CA LEU A 261 -4.67 -8.86 20.79
C LEU A 261 -5.91 -8.94 21.69
N THR A 262 -6.33 -10.15 22.04
CA THR A 262 -7.36 -10.39 23.06
C THR A 262 -6.86 -11.39 24.09
N LYS A 263 -5.90 -10.99 24.92
CA LYS A 263 -5.76 -11.61 26.25
C LYS A 263 -5.21 -10.63 27.28
N SER A 264 -6.13 -10.18 28.13
CA SER A 264 -5.97 -9.70 29.51
C SER A 264 -4.80 -8.76 29.79
N GLN A 265 -5.05 -7.46 29.65
CA GLN A 265 -4.57 -6.51 30.66
C GLN A 265 -5.79 -6.05 31.45
N GLY A 266 -5.69 -6.13 32.78
CA GLY A 266 -6.71 -5.62 33.71
C GLY A 266 -6.96 -4.12 33.52
N PRO A 267 -7.92 -3.55 34.26
CA PRO A 267 -8.45 -2.22 33.97
C PRO A 267 -7.35 -1.16 34.11
N VAL A 268 -6.96 -0.55 32.99
CA VAL A 268 -6.17 0.68 32.98
C VAL A 268 -7.16 1.84 33.15
N PRO A 269 -6.91 2.81 34.05
CA PRO A 269 -7.87 3.88 34.34
C PRO A 269 -8.11 4.78 33.13
N LEU A 270 -9.37 5.13 32.90
CA LEU A 270 -9.79 6.14 31.92
C LEU A 270 -9.22 7.52 32.29
N PRO A 271 -8.61 8.28 31.36
CA PRO A 271 -8.41 9.71 31.53
C PRO A 271 -9.74 10.48 31.41
N PRO A 272 -9.83 11.72 31.95
CA PRO A 272 -11.08 12.44 32.10
C PRO A 272 -11.74 12.74 30.76
N ALA A 273 -13.07 12.61 30.72
CA ALA A 273 -13.89 12.96 29.59
C ALA A 273 -13.84 14.46 29.34
N ASP A 274 -13.26 14.88 28.22
CA ASP A 274 -13.58 16.14 27.52
C ASP A 274 -12.87 16.16 26.15
N SER A 275 -13.51 15.60 25.11
CA SER A 275 -13.50 16.13 23.73
C SER A 275 -14.21 15.16 22.76
N CYS A 276 -15.47 15.48 22.45
CA CYS A 276 -16.23 15.20 21.23
C CYS A 276 -15.81 14.01 20.34
N TYR A 277 -16.44 12.84 20.55
CA TYR A 277 -16.62 11.85 19.49
C TYR A 277 -17.61 12.39 18.44
N TYR A 278 -17.14 12.67 17.23
CA TYR A 278 -18.04 12.77 16.08
C TYR A 278 -18.47 11.36 15.68
N ALA A 279 -19.67 10.99 16.11
CA ALA A 279 -20.41 9.86 15.56
C ALA A 279 -20.70 10.12 14.07
N CYS A 280 -20.16 9.28 13.18
CA CYS A 280 -20.57 9.26 11.78
C CYS A 280 -22.04 8.81 11.70
N LYS A 281 -22.94 9.78 11.52
CA LYS A 281 -24.28 9.53 11.01
C LYS A 281 -24.17 8.95 9.61
N THR A 282 -24.84 7.83 9.39
CA THR A 282 -25.05 7.19 8.09
C THR A 282 -25.83 8.13 7.18
N SER A 283 -25.22 8.55 6.07
CA SER A 283 -25.93 9.17 4.94
C SER A 283 -26.49 8.07 4.03
N PRO A 284 -27.67 8.25 3.39
CA PRO A 284 -28.23 7.26 2.46
C PRO A 284 -27.40 7.14 1.17
N PRO A 285 -27.54 6.02 0.43
CA PRO A 285 -26.78 5.78 -0.79
C PRO A 285 -27.21 6.74 -1.90
N ILE A 286 -26.25 7.48 -2.47
CA ILE A 286 -26.43 8.16 -3.76
C ILE A 286 -26.08 7.11 -4.83
N GLY A 287 -27.10 6.66 -5.56
CA GLY A 287 -26.90 5.77 -6.71
C GLY A 287 -26.08 6.48 -7.78
N PHE A 288 -25.02 5.82 -8.22
CA PHE A 288 -24.32 6.16 -9.46
C PHE A 288 -24.58 5.03 -10.45
N ASP A 289 -25.38 5.37 -11.45
CA ASP A 289 -25.56 4.59 -12.67
C ASP A 289 -24.34 4.81 -13.58
N HIS A 290 -23.87 3.69 -14.12
CA HIS A 290 -23.10 3.50 -15.37
C HIS A 290 -21.66 4.05 -15.51
N ALA A 291 -20.77 3.06 -15.69
CA ALA A 291 -19.77 2.88 -16.77
C ALA A 291 -18.70 3.97 -16.98
N LEU A 292 -17.42 3.54 -16.99
CA LEU A 292 -16.58 3.52 -18.19
C LEU A 292 -15.26 2.79 -17.93
N ASP A 293 -14.81 2.13 -19.01
CA ASP A 293 -13.67 1.24 -19.15
C ASP A 293 -12.33 1.78 -18.63
N SER A 294 -11.55 0.89 -18.02
CA SER A 294 -10.09 0.98 -17.96
C SER A 294 -9.53 0.87 -19.39
N PRO A 295 -8.75 1.85 -19.91
CA PRO A 295 -8.08 1.64 -21.18
C PRO A 295 -6.89 0.69 -20.96
N GLY A 296 -7.06 -0.52 -21.48
CA GLY A 296 -6.03 -1.55 -21.52
C GLY A 296 -4.95 -1.27 -22.57
N HIS A 297 -3.92 -2.12 -22.46
CA HIS A 297 -3.05 -2.61 -23.53
C HIS A 297 -2.57 -1.60 -24.59
N LEU A 298 -1.33 -1.13 -24.39
CA LEU A 298 -0.25 -1.25 -25.36
C LEU A 298 1.03 -1.68 -24.63
#